data_AF-A0A960B1B2-F1
#
_entry.id   AF-A0A960B1B2-F1
#
_cell.length_a   1.000
_cell.length_b   1.000
_cell.length_c   1.000
_cell.angle_alpha   90.00
_cell.angle_beta   90.00
_cell.angle_gamma   90.00
#
_symmetry.space_group_name_H-M   'P 1'
#
loop_
_entity.id
_entity.type
_entity.pdbx_description
1 polymer ?
#
loop_
_entity_poly.entity_id
_entity_poly.type
_entity_poly.pdbx_seq_one_letter_code
_entity_poly.pdbx_strand_id
1 'polypeptide(L)' 'NEVNTMPGMTAHSQVPTMFAADGLPYPALLDLLVAEALGRDPAPDAVTYV' A
#
# COMPACT_ATOMS: atom_id res chain seq x y z
N ASN A 1 9.03 19.03 9.09
CA ASN A 1 9.22 17.60 8.77
C ASN A 1 8.63 16.81 9.93
N GLU A 2 7.31 16.65 9.94
CA GLU A 2 6.59 15.89 10.96
C GLU A 2 6.19 14.53 10.38
N VAL A 3 6.22 13.48 11.20
CA VAL A 3 5.81 12.14 10.79
C VAL A 3 4.34 11.94 11.11
N ASN A 4 3.54 11.60 10.11
CA ASN A 4 2.16 11.20 10.30
C ASN A 4 2.05 9.66 10.32
N THR A 5 1.72 9.10 11.48
CA THR A 5 1.53 7.66 11.68
C THR A 5 0.19 7.14 11.12
N MET A 6 -0.79 8.03 10.90
CA MET A 6 -2.10 7.72 10.32
C MET A 6 -2.41 8.72 9.20
N PRO A 7 -1.74 8.58 8.03
CA PRO A 7 -2.00 9.43 6.88
C PRO A 7 -3.40 9.19 6.31
N GLY A 8 -3.91 10.16 5.54
CA GLY A 8 -5.09 9.93 4.72
C GLY A 8 -4.88 8.72 3.79
N MET A 9 -5.89 7.86 3.68
CA MET A 9 -5.83 6.60 2.94
C MET A 9 -7.00 6.46 1.96
N THR A 10 -7.42 7.55 1.33
CA THR A 10 -8.32 7.48 0.16
C THR A 10 -7.49 7.30 -1.11
N ALA A 11 -8.10 6.88 -2.22
CA ALA A 11 -7.39 6.73 -3.51
C ALA A 11 -6.69 8.02 -3.98
N HIS A 12 -7.16 9.20 -3.56
CA HIS A 12 -6.58 10.51 -3.89
C HIS A 12 -5.63 11.04 -2.80
N SER A 13 -5.40 10.29 -1.73
CA SER A 13 -4.48 10.69 -0.67
C SER A 13 -3.02 10.56 -1.12
N GLN A 14 -2.14 11.36 -0.50
CA GLN A 14 -0.72 11.40 -0.88
C GLN A 14 -0.04 10.03 -0.80
N VAL A 15 -0.25 9.27 0.28
CA VAL A 15 0.40 7.98 0.48
C VAL A 15 0.03 6.98 -0.63
N PRO A 16 -1.26 6.66 -0.90
CA PRO A 16 -1.62 5.83 -2.04
C PRO A 16 -1.10 6.32 -3.39
N THR A 17 -1.11 7.65 -3.63
CA THR A 17 -0.65 8.23 -4.90
C THR A 17 0.86 8.06 -5.10
N MET A 18 1.66 8.24 -4.04
CA MET A 18 3.11 8.08 -4.09
C MET A 18 3.51 6.62 -4.36
N PHE A 19 2.86 5.66 -3.72
CA PHE A 19 3.09 4.23 -4.00
C PHE A 19 2.65 3.83 -5.41
N ALA A 20 1.51 4.34 -5.89
CA ALA A 20 1.05 4.08 -7.25
C ALA A 20 2.03 4.62 -8.30
N ALA A 21 2.65 5.78 -8.05
CA ALA A 21 3.69 6.34 -8.91
C ALA A 21 4.96 5.47 -8.98
N ASP A 22 5.20 4.62 -7.97
CA ASP A 22 6.31 3.66 -7.91
C ASP A 22 5.89 2.23 -8.32
N GLY A 23 4.72 2.08 -8.95
CA GLY A 23 4.24 0.80 -9.47
C GLY A 23 3.50 -0.08 -8.46
N LEU A 24 3.16 0.44 -7.27
CA LEU A 24 2.32 -0.26 -6.28
C LEU A 24 0.90 0.34 -6.25
N PRO A 25 -0.06 -0.20 -7.01
CA PRO A 25 -1.40 0.35 -7.07
C PRO A 25 -2.15 0.19 -5.74
N TYR A 26 -3.16 1.03 -5.53
CA TYR A 26 -3.86 1.13 -4.26
C TYR A 26 -4.39 -0.21 -3.70
N PRO A 27 -5.01 -1.12 -4.50
CA PRO A 27 -5.42 -2.44 -3.99
C PRO A 27 -4.23 -3.28 -3.50
N ALA A 28 -3.12 -3.26 -4.22
CA ALA A 28 -1.90 -3.98 -3.84
C ALA A 28 -1.31 -3.45 -2.52
N LEU A 29 -1.30 -2.13 -2.35
CA LEU A 29 -0.88 -1.50 -1.10
C LEU A 29 -1.75 -1.95 0.08
N LEU A 30 -3.07 -2.05 -0.10
CA LEU A 30 -3.97 -2.53 0.94
C LEU A 30 -3.70 -3.99 1.30
N ASP A 31 -3.47 -4.85 0.30
CA ASP A 31 -3.14 -6.26 0.52
C ASP A 31 -1.86 -6.39 1.36
N LEU A 32 -0.82 -5.61 1.04
CA LEU A 32 0.44 -5.59 1.80
C LEU A 32 0.23 -5.13 3.25
N LEU A 33 -0.54 -4.04 3.47
CA LEU A 33 -0.81 -3.54 4.82
C LEU A 33 -1.60 -4.53 5.68
N VAL A 34 -2.57 -5.23 5.08
CA VAL A 34 -3.36 -6.26 5.76
C VAL A 34 -2.52 -7.51 6.03
N ALA A 35 -1.70 -7.95 5.07
CA ALA A 35 -0.80 -9.09 5.24
C ALA A 35 0.19 -8.84 6.39
N GLU A 36 0.82 -7.66 6.41
CA GLU A 36 1.73 -7.24 7.47
C GLU A 36 1.03 -7.22 8.84
N ALA A 37 -0.18 -6.64 8.91
CA ALA A 37 -0.96 -6.62 10.16
C ALA A 37 -1.32 -8.02 10.66
N LEU A 38 -1.42 -9.01 9.77
CA LEU A 38 -1.70 -10.40 10.10
C LEU A 38 -0.43 -11.25 10.29
N GLY A 39 0.77 -10.68 10.12
CA GLY A 39 2.04 -11.42 10.16
C GLY A 39 2.18 -12.46 9.05
N ARG A 40 1.63 -12.19 7.87
CA ARG A 40 1.72 -13.06 6.69
C ARG A 40 2.74 -12.50 5.72
N ASP A 41 3.63 -13.36 5.22
CA ASP A 41 4.42 -13.01 4.04
C ASP A 41 3.46 -12.84 2.85
N PRO A 42 3.46 -11.68 2.16
CA PRO A 42 2.67 -11.53 0.95
C PRO A 42 3.19 -12.55 -0.07
N ALA A 43 2.29 -13.40 -0.57
CA ALA A 43 2.64 -14.40 -1.57
C ALA A 43 3.27 -13.71 -2.81
N PRO A 44 4.37 -14.24 -3.37
CA PRO A 44 5.13 -13.59 -4.44
C PRO A 44 4.31 -13.32 -5.71
N ASP A 45 3.16 -13.97 -5.84
CA ASP A 45 2.25 -13.92 -6.99
C ASP A 45 1.25 -12.75 -6.92
N ALA A 46 1.15 -12.06 -5.78
CA ALA A 46 0.25 -10.93 -5.59
C ALA A 46 0.67 -9.66 -6.37
N VAL A 47 1.85 -9.66 -6.99
CA VAL A 47 2.42 -8.52 -7.72
C VAL A 47 2.10 -8.55 -9.22
N THR A 48 1.05 -9.27 -9.64
CA THR A 48 0.49 -9.09 -10.99
C THR A 48 -0.70 -8.14 -10.92
N TYR A 49 -0.42 -6.89 -10.57
CA TYR A 49 -1.35 -5.79 -10.81
C TYR A 49 -0.89 -5.10 -12.09
N VAL A 50 -1.63 -5.34 -13.18
CA VAL A 50 -1.40 -4.74 -14.50
C VAL A 50 -1.71 -3.24 -14.48
#